data_AF-A0A9D0VYG6-F1
#
_entry.id   AF-A0A9D0VYG6-F1
#
_cell.length_a   1.000
_cell.length_b   1.000
_cell.length_c   1.000
_cell.angle_alpha   90.00
_cell.angle_beta   90.00
_cell.angle_gamma   90.00
#
_symmetry.space_group_name_H-M   'P 1'
#
loop_
_entity.id
_entity.type
_entity.pdbx_description
1 polymer ?
#
loop_
_entity_poly.entity_id
_entity_poly.type
_entity_poly.pdbx_seq_one_letter_code
_entity_poly.pdbx_strand_id
1 'polypeptide(L)'
;MSTTDSFKHDLFTQFARVGKALGNANRLELLEFLAQGERSVDALARVAGLSVANTSQHLQQLRQAGLVACRKEGPKVWYRVSGDDV
;
A
#
# COMPACT_ATOMS: atom_id res chain seq x y z
N MET A 1 -9.23 -2.44 -33.74
CA MET A 1 -9.41 -2.60 -32.28
C MET A 1 -10.08 -1.33 -31.78
N SER A 2 -11.34 -1.39 -31.35
CA SER A 2 -12.10 -0.19 -30.98
C SER A 2 -11.57 0.41 -29.68
N THR A 3 -11.43 1.74 -29.62
CA THR A 3 -10.86 2.48 -28.47
C THR A 3 -11.50 2.12 -27.12
N THR A 4 -12.78 1.74 -27.14
CA THR A 4 -13.55 1.30 -25.96
C THR A 4 -13.05 -0.02 -25.35
N ASP A 5 -12.55 -0.96 -26.17
CA ASP A 5 -12.02 -2.24 -25.67
C ASP A 5 -10.66 -2.05 -24.98
N SER A 6 -9.84 -1.13 -25.47
CA SER A 6 -8.57 -0.76 -24.82
C SER A 6 -8.81 -0.16 -23.44
N PHE A 7 -9.76 0.79 -23.33
CA PHE A 7 -10.07 1.44 -22.05
C PHE A 7 -10.52 0.45 -20.97
N LYS A 8 -11.44 -0.48 -21.30
CA LYS A 8 -11.89 -1.49 -20.33
C LYS A 8 -10.74 -2.41 -19.90
N HIS A 9 -9.87 -2.80 -20.82
CA HIS A 9 -8.71 -3.64 -20.51
C HIS A 9 -7.73 -2.91 -19.58
N ASP A 10 -7.45 -1.63 -19.84
CA ASP A 10 -6.61 -0.80 -18.99
C ASP A 10 -7.21 -0.64 -17.58
N LEU A 11 -8.52 -0.46 -17.48
CA LEU A 11 -9.24 -0.41 -16.21
C LEU A 11 -9.10 -1.74 -15.43
N PHE A 12 -9.32 -2.88 -16.09
CA PHE A 12 -9.13 -4.19 -15.46
C PHE A 12 -7.68 -4.43 -15.05
N THR A 13 -6.72 -3.89 -15.80
CA THR A 13 -5.30 -3.94 -15.43
C THR A 13 -5.04 -3.15 -14.14
N GLN A 14 -5.67 -1.98 -13.97
CA GLN A 14 -5.58 -1.25 -12.70
C GLN A 14 -6.27 -2.00 -11.55
N PHE A 15 -7.44 -2.60 -11.77
CA PHE A 15 -8.08 -3.43 -10.74
C PHE A 15 -7.22 -4.63 -10.35
N ALA A 16 -6.60 -5.31 -11.32
CA ALA A 16 -5.69 -6.42 -11.04
C ALA A 16 -4.46 -5.97 -10.23
N ARG A 17 -3.92 -4.77 -10.50
CA ARG A 17 -2.81 -4.19 -9.72
C ARG A 17 -3.21 -3.98 -8.26
N VAL A 18 -4.39 -3.39 -8.01
CA VAL A 18 -4.91 -3.16 -6.65
C VAL A 18 -5.23 -4.49 -5.98
N GLY A 19 -5.95 -5.39 -6.66
CA GLY A 19 -6.28 -6.72 -6.15
C GLY A 19 -5.05 -7.54 -5.78
N LYS A 20 -3.98 -7.49 -6.59
CA LYS A 20 -2.70 -8.14 -6.27
C LYS A 20 -2.07 -7.55 -5.01
N ALA A 21 -2.12 -6.24 -4.82
CA ALA A 21 -1.63 -5.61 -3.59
C ALA A 21 -2.47 -6.01 -2.36
N LEU A 22 -3.80 -6.14 -2.49
CA LEU A 22 -4.66 -6.57 -1.39
C LEU A 22 -4.58 -8.09 -1.11
N GLY A 23 -4.23 -8.91 -2.10
CA GLY A 23 -4.16 -10.38 -1.99
C GLY A 23 -3.01 -10.95 -1.17
N ASN A 24 -2.59 -10.29 -0.08
CA ASN A 24 -1.54 -10.77 0.83
C ASN A 24 -1.86 -10.36 2.27
N ALA A 25 -1.82 -11.32 3.20
CA ALA A 25 -2.22 -11.13 4.60
C ALA A 25 -1.43 -10.02 5.31
N ASN A 26 -0.08 -10.01 5.20
CA ASN A 26 0.75 -8.99 5.84
C ASN A 26 0.42 -7.58 5.34
N ARG A 27 0.08 -7.43 4.04
CA ARG A 27 -0.32 -6.12 3.50
C ARG A 27 -1.66 -5.65 4.03
N LEU A 28 -2.61 -6.56 4.23
CA LEU A 28 -3.89 -6.23 4.85
C LEU A 28 -3.71 -5.83 6.32
N GLU A 29 -2.85 -6.54 7.05
CA GLU A 29 -2.52 -6.20 8.44
C GLU A 29 -1.83 -4.82 8.55
N LEU A 30 -0.87 -4.52 7.66
CA LEU A 30 -0.25 -3.20 7.62
C LEU A 30 -1.24 -2.08 7.27
N LEU A 31 -2.20 -2.34 6.38
CA LEU A 31 -3.27 -1.39 6.07
C LEU A 31 -4.19 -1.15 7.27
N GLU A 32 -4.51 -2.20 8.04
CA GLU A 32 -5.30 -2.09 9.27
C GLU A 32 -4.61 -1.17 10.28
N PHE A 33 -3.32 -1.38 10.56
CA PHE A 33 -2.57 -0.52 11.47
C PHE A 33 -2.47 0.93 10.99
N LEU A 34 -2.40 1.14 9.67
CA LEU A 34 -2.32 2.46 9.05
C LEU A 34 -3.68 3.18 8.99
N ALA A 35 -4.79 2.43 8.96
CA ALA A 35 -6.14 2.99 9.05
C ALA A 35 -6.39 3.65 10.42
N GLN A 36 -5.69 3.18 11.47
CA GLN A 36 -5.75 3.76 12.81
C GLN A 36 -4.86 5.01 12.97
N GLY A 37 -3.98 5.29 12.01
CA GLY A 37 -3.10 6.46 12.04
C GLY A 37 -1.76 6.27 11.37
N GLU A 38 -1.08 7.39 11.12
CA GLU A 38 0.24 7.41 10.49
C GLU A 38 1.30 6.73 11.37
N ARG A 39 2.14 5.88 10.77
CA ARG A 39 3.19 5.13 11.48
C ARG A 39 4.48 5.06 10.67
N SER A 40 5.62 4.99 11.36
CA SER A 40 6.91 4.74 10.70
C SER A 40 7.08 3.27 10.31
N VAL A 41 8.00 2.99 9.38
CA VAL A 41 8.32 1.61 8.96
C VAL A 41 8.73 0.74 10.16
N ASP A 42 9.58 1.25 11.06
CA ASP A 42 10.02 0.50 12.25
C ASP A 42 8.87 0.18 13.21
N ALA A 43 7.91 1.10 13.36
CA ALA A 43 6.74 0.89 14.19
C ALA A 43 5.85 -0.20 13.59
N LEU A 44 5.60 -0.14 12.28
CA LEU A 44 4.83 -1.14 11.54
C LEU A 44 5.48 -2.53 11.58
N ALA A 45 6.79 -2.60 11.35
CA ALA A 45 7.54 -3.85 11.42
C ALA A 45 7.40 -4.51 12.79
N ARG A 46 7.46 -3.71 13.85
CA ARG A 46 7.30 -4.19 15.24
C ARG A 46 5.89 -4.73 15.50
N VAL A 47 4.85 -3.99 15.14
CA VAL A 47 3.46 -4.42 15.44
C VAL A 47 3.01 -5.60 14.58
N ALA A 48 3.48 -5.71 13.34
CA ALA A 48 3.18 -6.82 12.44
C ALA A 48 4.12 -8.03 12.62
N GLY A 49 5.12 -7.96 13.51
CA GLY A 49 6.08 -9.05 13.72
C GLY A 49 6.96 -9.36 12.50
N LEU A 50 7.25 -8.36 11.66
CA LEU A 50 8.03 -8.50 10.43
C LEU A 50 9.40 -7.84 10.55
N SER A 51 10.33 -8.23 9.67
CA SER A 51 11.57 -7.46 9.52
C SER A 51 11.29 -6.10 8.86
N VAL A 52 12.14 -5.10 9.14
CA VAL A 52 12.05 -3.76 8.53
C VAL A 52 12.15 -3.83 7.01
N ALA A 53 13.02 -4.72 6.48
CA ALA A 53 13.19 -4.93 5.05
C ALA A 53 11.92 -5.50 4.40
N ASN A 54 11.33 -6.54 4.99
CA ASN A 54 10.09 -7.14 4.48
C ASN A 54 8.91 -6.15 4.57
N THR A 55 8.82 -5.43 5.68
CA THR A 55 7.82 -4.37 5.88
C THR A 55 7.94 -3.28 4.81
N SER A 56 9.17 -2.80 4.53
CA SER A 56 9.42 -1.84 3.46
C SER A 56 8.99 -2.36 2.09
N GLN A 57 9.25 -3.64 1.79
CA GLN A 57 8.83 -4.25 0.52
C GLN A 57 7.31 -4.33 0.39
N HIS A 58 6.60 -4.67 1.47
CA HIS A 58 5.13 -4.66 1.49
C HIS A 58 4.57 -3.24 1.31
N LEU A 59 5.11 -2.26 2.05
CA LEU A 59 4.71 -0.86 1.96
C LEU A 59 4.99 -0.25 0.58
N GLN A 60 6.10 -0.64 -0.07
CA GLN A 60 6.39 -0.22 -1.43
C GLN A 60 5.36 -0.77 -2.43
N GLN A 61 4.94 -2.03 -2.29
CA GLN A 61 3.90 -2.62 -3.13
C GLN A 61 2.54 -1.94 -2.92
N LEU A 62 2.17 -1.65 -1.66
CA LEU A 62 0.97 -0.89 -1.34
C LEU A 62 1.02 0.52 -1.93
N ARG A 63 2.16 1.21 -1.80
CA ARG A 63 2.37 2.56 -2.35
C ARG A 63 2.30 2.56 -3.87
N GLN A 64 2.91 1.56 -4.51
CA GLN A 64 2.80 1.37 -5.96
C GLN A 64 1.35 1.12 -6.35
N ALA A 65 0.53 0.41 -5.58
CA ALA A 65 -0.89 0.25 -5.86
C ALA A 65 -1.74 1.49 -5.52
N GLY A 66 -1.13 2.57 -5.01
CA GLY A 66 -1.82 3.79 -4.62
C GLY A 66 -2.55 3.70 -3.29
N LEU A 67 -2.42 2.62 -2.53
CA LEU A 67 -3.17 2.37 -1.29
C LEU A 67 -2.59 3.10 -0.07
N VAL A 68 -1.30 3.42 -0.09
CA VAL A 68 -0.63 4.18 0.98
C VAL A 68 0.21 5.31 0.39
N ALA A 69 0.29 6.40 1.14
CA ALA A 69 1.20 7.50 0.90
C ALA A 69 2.32 7.47 1.94
N CYS A 70 3.44 8.14 1.64
CA CYS A 70 4.50 8.31 2.62
C CYS A 70 5.12 9.70 2.58
N ARG A 71 5.63 10.14 3.72
CA ARG A 71 6.44 11.36 3.86
C ARG A 71 7.72 11.06 4.61
N LYS A 72 8.76 11.85 4.36
CA LYS A 72 10.00 11.81 5.15
C LYS A 72 9.93 12.87 6.23
N GLU A 73 10.29 12.49 7.45
CA GLU A 73 10.48 13.40 8.57
C GLU A 73 11.78 13.05 9.28
N GLY A 74 12.80 13.89 9.08
CA GLY A 74 14.17 13.58 9.46
C GLY A 74 14.66 12.27 8.83
N PRO A 75 15.26 11.35 9.60
CA PRO A 75 15.73 10.07 9.07
C PRO A 75 14.61 9.03 8.86
N LYS A 76 13.38 9.30 9.32
CA LYS A 76 12.28 8.33 9.28
C LYS A 76 11.37 8.55 8.07
N VAL A 77 10.83 7.44 7.56
CA VAL A 77 9.73 7.44 6.59
C VAL A 77 8.45 7.06 7.33
N TRP A 78 7.43 7.89 7.18
CA TRP A 78 6.10 7.72 7.75
C TRP A 78 5.12 7.35 6.65
N TYR A 79 4.25 6.39 6.94
CA TYR A 79 3.22 5.90 6.02
C TYR A 79 1.83 6.15 6.59
N ARG A 80 0.88 6.40 5.70
CA ARG A 80 -0.56 6.55 5.96
C ARG A 80 -1.37 5.96 4.81
N VAL A 81 -2.64 5.65 5.05
CA VAL A 81 -3.58 5.33 3.95
C VAL A 81 -3.67 6.52 2.98
N SER A 82 -3.75 6.21 1.69
CA SER A 82 -3.93 7.22 0.64
C SER A 82 -5.39 7.69 0.60
N GLY A 83 -5.59 9.00 0.49
CA GLY A 83 -6.92 9.60 0.44
C GLY A 83 -7.65 9.56 1.78
N ASP A 84 -8.75 10.32 1.85
CA ASP A 84 -9.71 10.29 2.95
C ASP A 84 -10.96 9.46 2.57
N ASP A 85 -10.90 8.74 1.45
CA ASP A 85 -12.02 7.98 0.89
C ASP A 85 -12.17 6.62 1.59
N VAL A 86 -12.46 6.63 2.90
CA VAL A 86 -13.24 5.63 3.66
C VAL A 86 -13.86 6.32 4.88
#